data_AF-A0A370HMS5-F1
#
_entry.id   AF-A0A370HMS5-F1
#
_cell.length_a   1.000
_cell.length_b   1.000
_cell.length_c   1.000
_cell.angle_alpha   90.00
_cell.angle_beta   90.00
_cell.angle_gamma   90.00
#
_symmetry.space_group_name_H-M   'P 1'
#
loop_
_entity.id
_entity.type
_entity.pdbx_description
1 polymer ?
#
loop_
_entity_poly.entity_id
_entity_poly.type
_entity_poly.pdbx_seq_one_letter_code
_entity_poly.pdbx_strand_id
1 'polypeptide(L)'
;MLPINFAWSSETSALQLDLLAVSLPRSIAAGVIIALVVAVFATTVNHGLAAWGAALCGIAIMCVNHVATSHSGPATSLSTVNFVDAIAAGIMLGALAAAVMHARPQVFGWTLGALTSVAMGVALRVPHGEARRTPAGAPMYSPAGDNPPLWLIVATLIAIALGTVANRNRTGIERRAVELPMAPIVAGALFIGVTLFGTEWLARHADNAAAIGVAVAATIVAGLISAMLLPRRDGTLVLLAIALSAVGSSTIPAQVPAWAALPLIAAIGGGIVLGFRRAAPMAALLVLVLLALFGALTSAAGGSPLRAALFSVVLAVIGGYCFSAAAPRYNPTRVLGMGIVFVPSVVASLRDHSGYSERGTVSIEDGHWYYCPTPTPNTASPYWTALAISIGCVFGLIALRRWRKPVVRRPSDAAAER
;
A
#
# COMPACT_ATOMS: atom_id res chain seq x y z
N MET A 1 -1.89 -4.46 -2.71
CA MET A 1 -2.25 -4.74 -4.12
C MET A 1 -2.31 -6.26 -4.29
N LEU A 2 -3.49 -6.87 -4.13
CA LEU A 2 -3.68 -8.30 -4.35
C LEU A 2 -3.98 -8.54 -5.85
N PRO A 3 -3.29 -9.45 -6.56
CA PRO A 3 -3.83 -10.01 -7.80
C PRO A 3 -5.14 -10.74 -7.49
N ILE A 4 -6.25 -10.21 -8.01
CA ILE A 4 -7.60 -10.70 -7.72
C ILE A 4 -7.86 -11.91 -8.61
N ASN A 5 -7.84 -13.11 -8.04
CA ASN A 5 -8.38 -14.32 -8.68
C ASN A 5 -9.66 -14.74 -7.95
N PHE A 6 -10.73 -14.92 -8.70
CA PHE A 6 -12.06 -15.30 -8.21
C PHE A 6 -12.29 -16.82 -8.21
N ALA A 7 -11.23 -17.63 -8.27
CA ALA A 7 -11.36 -19.08 -8.26
C ALA A 7 -12.17 -19.62 -7.05
N TRP A 8 -12.36 -18.85 -5.97
CA TRP A 8 -13.08 -19.26 -4.75
C TRP A 8 -14.61 -19.04 -4.80
N SER A 9 -15.18 -18.58 -5.91
CA SER A 9 -16.53 -18.02 -5.99
C SER A 9 -17.59 -18.92 -6.65
N SER A 10 -17.46 -20.24 -6.62
CA SER A 10 -18.38 -21.13 -7.37
C SER A 10 -19.87 -20.99 -7.00
N GLU A 11 -20.20 -20.36 -5.87
CA GLU A 11 -21.58 -20.04 -5.46
C GLU A 11 -21.95 -18.54 -5.50
N THR A 12 -21.00 -17.66 -5.83
CA THR A 12 -21.27 -16.21 -5.93
C THR A 12 -21.46 -15.80 -7.38
N SER A 13 -22.54 -15.07 -7.67
CA SER A 13 -22.89 -14.69 -9.04
C SER A 13 -21.74 -13.92 -9.71
N ALA A 14 -21.51 -14.15 -11.01
CA ALA A 14 -20.48 -13.41 -11.79
C ALA A 14 -20.60 -11.88 -11.64
N LEU A 15 -21.83 -11.40 -11.42
CA LEU A 15 -22.15 -10.01 -11.11
C LEU A 15 -21.51 -9.52 -9.80
N GLN A 16 -21.51 -10.32 -8.73
CA GLN A 16 -20.91 -9.93 -7.44
C GLN A 16 -19.38 -9.86 -7.51
N LEU A 17 -18.75 -10.67 -8.36
CA LEU A 17 -17.29 -10.67 -8.55
C LEU A 17 -16.84 -9.44 -9.36
N ASP A 18 -17.62 -9.09 -10.38
CA ASP A 18 -17.38 -7.88 -11.16
C ASP A 18 -17.58 -6.62 -10.29
N LEU A 19 -18.64 -6.61 -9.46
CA LEU A 19 -18.86 -5.56 -8.46
C LEU A 19 -17.73 -5.50 -7.41
N LEU A 20 -17.10 -6.63 -7.06
CA LEU A 20 -15.95 -6.66 -6.15
C LEU A 20 -14.70 -6.04 -6.79
N ALA A 21 -14.39 -6.41 -8.04
CA ALA A 21 -13.24 -5.89 -8.77
C ALA A 21 -13.30 -4.36 -8.92
N VAL A 22 -14.50 -3.82 -9.17
CA VAL A 22 -14.73 -2.38 -9.33
C VAL A 22 -14.76 -1.63 -7.98
N SER A 23 -15.21 -2.27 -6.89
CA SER A 23 -15.36 -1.62 -5.58
C SER A 23 -14.08 -1.62 -4.73
N LEU A 24 -13.17 -2.57 -4.91
CA LEU A 24 -11.95 -2.71 -4.11
C LEU A 24 -11.00 -1.51 -4.16
N PRO A 25 -10.64 -0.94 -5.33
CA PRO A 25 -9.83 0.28 -5.38
C PRO A 25 -10.46 1.44 -4.61
N ARG A 26 -11.78 1.57 -4.68
CA ARG A 26 -12.56 2.62 -4.01
C ARG A 26 -12.62 2.40 -2.50
N SER A 27 -12.78 1.16 -2.03
CA SER A 27 -12.76 0.84 -0.60
C SER A 27 -11.40 1.14 0.03
N ILE A 28 -10.30 0.74 -0.61
CA ILE A 28 -8.94 1.03 -0.15
C ILE A 28 -8.71 2.55 -0.08
N ALA A 29 -9.10 3.29 -1.12
CA ALA A 29 -8.99 4.75 -1.14
C ALA A 29 -9.80 5.41 -0.01
N ALA A 30 -11.04 4.95 0.24
CA ALA A 30 -11.84 5.43 1.36
C ALA A 30 -11.16 5.15 2.71
N GLY A 31 -10.64 3.94 2.91
CA GLY A 31 -9.86 3.56 4.09
C GLY A 31 -8.64 4.45 4.31
N VAL A 32 -7.89 4.77 3.25
CA VAL A 32 -6.73 5.68 3.32
C VAL A 32 -7.13 7.11 3.67
N ILE A 33 -8.21 7.64 3.09
CA ILE A 33 -8.73 8.97 3.43
C ILE A 33 -9.14 9.00 4.91
N ILE A 34 -9.83 7.96 5.39
CA ILE A 34 -10.22 7.84 6.80
C ILE A 34 -8.98 7.74 7.70
N ALA A 35 -7.94 7.00 7.29
CA ALA A 35 -6.67 6.95 8.02
C ALA A 35 -6.05 8.35 8.17
N LEU A 36 -6.09 9.18 7.12
CA LEU A 36 -5.58 10.56 7.18
C LEU A 36 -6.40 11.43 8.11
N VAL A 37 -7.73 11.36 8.00
CA VAL A 37 -8.66 12.12 8.84
C VAL A 37 -8.45 11.75 10.30
N VAL A 38 -8.44 10.45 10.62
CA VAL A 38 -8.21 9.93 11.97
C VAL A 38 -6.82 10.31 12.47
N ALA A 39 -5.78 10.22 11.65
CA ALA A 39 -4.43 10.63 12.05
C ALA A 39 -4.37 12.13 12.38
N VAL A 40 -4.98 13.00 11.57
CA VAL A 40 -5.04 14.44 11.85
C VAL A 40 -5.79 14.70 13.14
N PHE A 41 -7.01 14.20 13.30
CA PHE A 41 -7.80 14.39 14.52
C PHE A 41 -7.08 13.86 15.75
N ALA A 42 -6.57 12.63 15.70
CA ALA A 42 -5.85 12.01 16.82
C ALA A 42 -4.58 12.78 17.20
N THR A 43 -3.90 13.45 16.24
CA THR A 43 -2.76 14.33 16.56
C THR A 43 -3.16 15.69 17.12
N THR A 44 -4.39 16.16 16.87
CA THR A 44 -4.91 17.42 17.44
C THR A 44 -5.45 17.24 18.86
N VAL A 45 -5.98 16.05 19.16
CA VAL A 45 -6.47 15.71 20.49
C VAL A 45 -5.27 15.48 21.40
N ASN A 46 -5.08 16.35 22.40
CA ASN A 46 -3.98 16.28 23.37
C ASN A 46 -4.14 15.12 24.39
N HIS A 47 -4.65 13.98 23.95
CA HIS A 47 -4.95 12.85 24.82
C HIS A 47 -4.63 11.54 24.12
N GLY A 48 -3.58 10.85 24.57
CA GLY A 48 -3.13 9.59 23.98
C GLY A 48 -4.20 8.49 24.01
N LEU A 49 -5.07 8.48 25.04
CA LEU A 49 -6.21 7.56 25.07
C LEU A 49 -7.17 7.73 23.89
N ALA A 50 -7.33 8.93 23.32
CA ALA A 50 -8.22 9.10 22.18
C ALA A 50 -7.66 8.36 20.94
N ALA A 51 -6.35 8.44 20.73
CA ALA A 51 -5.68 7.71 19.65
C ALA A 51 -5.70 6.20 19.88
N TRP A 52 -5.37 5.73 21.10
CA TRP A 52 -5.43 4.30 21.43
C TRP A 52 -6.88 3.75 21.38
N GLY A 53 -7.85 4.51 21.86
CA GLY A 53 -9.27 4.16 21.81
C GLY A 53 -9.83 4.12 20.40
N ALA A 54 -9.43 5.05 19.52
CA ALA A 54 -9.77 5.00 18.10
C ALA A 54 -9.16 3.77 17.42
N ALA A 55 -7.90 3.44 17.72
CA ALA A 55 -7.26 2.22 17.21
C ALA A 55 -8.00 0.96 17.68
N LEU A 56 -8.38 0.91 18.97
CA LEU A 56 -9.16 -0.18 19.56
C LEU A 56 -10.54 -0.31 18.91
N CYS A 57 -11.21 0.81 18.65
CA CYS A 57 -12.48 0.84 17.95
C CYS A 57 -12.36 0.29 16.52
N GLY A 58 -11.32 0.70 15.77
CA GLY A 58 -11.06 0.19 14.42
C GLY A 58 -10.88 -1.33 14.39
N ILE A 59 -10.01 -1.89 15.24
CA ILE A 59 -9.80 -3.34 15.29
C ILE A 59 -11.01 -4.11 15.83
N ALA A 60 -11.81 -3.50 16.73
CA ALA A 60 -13.04 -4.10 17.22
C ALA A 60 -14.11 -4.19 16.12
N ILE A 61 -14.28 -3.13 15.31
CA ILE A 61 -15.17 -3.14 14.14
C ILE A 61 -14.76 -4.25 13.17
N MET A 62 -13.46 -4.36 12.87
CA MET A 62 -12.94 -5.41 12.00
C MET A 62 -13.21 -6.82 12.54
N CYS A 63 -13.03 -7.03 13.85
CA CYS A 63 -13.32 -8.29 14.52
C CYS A 63 -14.82 -8.66 14.45
N VAL A 64 -15.70 -7.71 14.76
CA VAL A 64 -17.16 -7.90 14.66
C VAL A 64 -17.56 -8.21 13.22
N ASN A 65 -17.00 -7.52 12.24
CA ASN A 65 -17.27 -7.76 10.83
C ASN A 65 -16.88 -9.18 10.40
N HIS A 66 -15.70 -9.66 10.81
CA HIS A 66 -15.26 -11.03 10.50
C HIS A 66 -16.09 -12.10 11.21
N VAL A 67 -16.46 -11.90 12.48
CA VAL A 67 -17.35 -12.83 13.20
C VAL A 67 -18.75 -12.84 12.60
N ALA A 68 -19.30 -11.68 12.21
CA ALA A 68 -20.60 -11.61 11.55
C ALA A 68 -20.58 -12.31 10.19
N THR A 69 -19.51 -12.12 9.42
CA THR A 69 -19.35 -12.74 8.10
C THR A 69 -19.19 -14.25 8.20
N SER A 70 -18.52 -14.77 9.24
CA SER A 70 -18.37 -16.22 9.44
C SER A 70 -19.69 -16.95 9.75
N HIS A 71 -20.70 -16.23 10.25
CA HIS A 71 -22.03 -16.79 10.58
C HIS A 71 -23.11 -16.44 9.55
N SER A 72 -22.78 -15.62 8.56
CA SER A 72 -23.73 -15.17 7.54
C SER A 72 -23.77 -16.13 6.36
N GLY A 73 -24.98 -16.45 5.88
CA GLY A 73 -25.15 -17.28 4.69
C GLY A 73 -24.63 -16.60 3.39
N PRO A 74 -24.64 -17.32 2.25
CA PRO A 74 -24.08 -16.89 0.96
C PRO A 74 -24.72 -15.62 0.35
N ALA A 75 -25.75 -15.05 0.98
CA ALA A 75 -26.39 -13.80 0.56
C ALA A 75 -25.66 -12.53 1.05
N THR A 76 -24.56 -12.64 1.80
CA THR A 76 -23.81 -11.46 2.27
C THR A 76 -23.00 -10.81 1.15
N SER A 77 -23.17 -9.50 0.98
CA SER A 77 -22.43 -8.72 -0.01
C SER A 77 -20.96 -8.59 0.38
N LEU A 78 -20.08 -9.33 -0.30
CA LEU A 78 -18.62 -9.25 -0.15
C LEU A 78 -18.07 -7.82 -0.35
N SER A 79 -18.73 -7.01 -1.18
CA SER A 79 -18.34 -5.60 -1.39
C SER A 79 -18.54 -4.75 -0.12
N THR A 80 -19.61 -5.01 0.64
CA THR A 80 -19.89 -4.32 1.90
C THR A 80 -18.88 -4.70 2.96
N VAL A 81 -18.56 -5.99 3.08
CA VAL A 81 -17.57 -6.52 4.04
C VAL A 81 -16.20 -5.86 3.79
N ASN A 82 -15.74 -5.85 2.54
CA ASN A 82 -14.48 -5.20 2.16
C ASN A 82 -14.47 -3.69 2.41
N PHE A 83 -15.60 -3.02 2.24
CA PHE A 83 -15.71 -1.60 2.52
C PHE A 83 -15.59 -1.31 4.02
N VAL A 84 -16.28 -2.09 4.86
CA VAL A 84 -16.19 -1.99 6.32
C VAL A 84 -14.77 -2.29 6.80
N ASP A 85 -14.13 -3.33 6.28
CA ASP A 85 -12.76 -3.68 6.65
C ASP A 85 -11.75 -2.60 6.24
N ALA A 86 -11.90 -2.01 5.04
CA ALA A 86 -11.05 -0.92 4.60
C ALA A 86 -11.20 0.32 5.50
N ILE A 87 -12.43 0.66 5.90
CA ILE A 87 -12.71 1.74 6.86
C ILE A 87 -12.05 1.43 8.21
N ALA A 88 -12.28 0.23 8.75
CA ALA A 88 -11.78 -0.21 10.05
C ALA A 88 -10.24 -0.23 10.09
N ALA A 89 -9.60 -0.77 9.05
CA ALA A 89 -8.17 -0.75 8.88
C ALA A 89 -7.62 0.67 8.75
N GLY A 90 -8.34 1.56 8.05
CA GLY A 90 -8.02 2.98 7.95
C GLY A 90 -8.01 3.66 9.31
N ILE A 91 -9.07 3.49 10.10
CA ILE A 91 -9.17 4.01 11.47
C ILE A 91 -8.00 3.50 12.31
N MET A 92 -7.75 2.19 12.29
CA MET A 92 -6.66 1.56 13.03
C MET A 92 -5.28 2.13 12.63
N LEU A 93 -4.99 2.19 11.33
CA LEU A 93 -3.71 2.66 10.80
C LEU A 93 -3.43 4.12 11.17
N GLY A 94 -4.43 4.99 10.99
CA GLY A 94 -4.35 6.42 11.30
C GLY A 94 -4.24 6.71 12.79
N ALA A 95 -4.99 5.96 13.60
CA ALA A 95 -4.98 6.10 15.05
C ALA A 95 -3.67 5.59 15.67
N LEU A 96 -3.17 4.43 15.23
CA LEU A 96 -1.87 3.89 15.67
C LEU A 96 -0.72 4.81 15.28
N ALA A 97 -0.79 5.42 14.10
CA ALA A 97 0.17 6.41 13.67
C ALA A 97 0.27 7.57 14.67
N ALA A 98 -0.86 8.10 15.14
CA ALA A 98 -0.88 9.15 16.14
C ALA A 98 -0.42 8.66 17.53
N ALA A 99 -0.79 7.43 17.92
CA ALA A 99 -0.53 6.87 19.24
C ALA A 99 0.92 6.39 19.47
N VAL A 100 1.60 5.96 18.41
CA VAL A 100 2.87 5.21 18.51
C VAL A 100 4.07 6.02 18.01
N MET A 101 3.90 7.04 17.17
CA MET A 101 5.05 7.73 16.55
C MET A 101 5.71 8.81 17.43
N HIS A 102 6.13 8.43 18.65
CA HIS A 102 6.90 9.30 19.54
C HIS A 102 8.40 9.00 19.49
N ALA A 103 8.77 7.73 19.44
CA ALA A 103 10.16 7.27 19.43
C ALA A 103 10.55 6.54 18.14
N ARG A 104 11.85 6.58 17.80
CA ARG A 104 12.41 5.85 16.64
C ARG A 104 12.06 4.35 16.58
N PRO A 105 12.14 3.56 17.66
CA PRO A 105 11.77 2.13 17.59
C PRO A 105 10.28 1.92 17.32
N GLN A 106 9.43 2.84 17.76
CA GLN A 106 7.99 2.77 17.54
C GLN A 106 7.63 3.10 16.09
N VAL A 107 8.28 4.13 15.52
CA VAL A 107 8.20 4.44 14.09
C VAL A 107 8.68 3.27 13.24
N PHE A 108 9.77 2.61 13.65
CA PHE A 108 10.26 1.39 13.00
C PHE A 108 9.17 0.31 13.00
N GLY A 109 8.59 -0.02 14.15
CA GLY A 109 7.55 -1.05 14.26
C GLY A 109 6.32 -0.74 13.40
N TRP A 110 5.83 0.51 13.42
CA TRP A 110 4.68 0.92 12.63
C TRP A 110 4.95 0.85 11.11
N THR A 111 6.10 1.37 10.66
CA THR A 111 6.47 1.34 9.23
C THR A 111 6.76 -0.08 8.73
N LEU A 112 7.45 -0.89 9.53
CA LEU A 112 7.71 -2.29 9.22
C LEU A 112 6.40 -3.08 9.11
N GLY A 113 5.50 -2.94 10.08
CA GLY A 113 4.21 -3.65 10.07
C GLY A 113 3.36 -3.26 8.85
N ALA A 114 3.28 -1.97 8.54
CA ALA A 114 2.52 -1.48 7.41
C ALA A 114 3.16 -1.92 6.06
N LEU A 115 4.49 -1.89 5.90
CA LEU A 115 5.15 -2.34 4.66
C LEU A 115 5.09 -3.86 4.51
N THR A 116 5.17 -4.58 5.62
CA THR A 116 4.99 -6.02 5.66
C THR A 116 3.58 -6.41 5.23
N SER A 117 2.54 -5.67 5.64
CA SER A 117 1.17 -5.97 5.19
C SER A 117 1.01 -5.79 3.68
N VAL A 118 1.68 -4.80 3.08
CA VAL A 118 1.73 -4.65 1.61
C VAL A 118 2.44 -5.84 0.98
N ALA A 119 3.63 -6.21 1.48
CA ALA A 119 4.42 -7.30 0.94
C ALA A 119 3.69 -8.66 1.05
N MET A 120 3.05 -8.94 2.19
CA MET A 120 2.23 -10.14 2.39
C MET A 120 0.98 -10.10 1.53
N GLY A 121 0.34 -8.94 1.39
CA GLY A 121 -0.78 -8.76 0.48
C GLY A 121 -0.42 -9.04 -0.99
N VAL A 122 0.85 -8.92 -1.39
CA VAL A 122 1.30 -9.28 -2.73
C VAL A 122 1.77 -10.75 -2.79
N ALA A 123 2.33 -11.27 -1.69
CA ALA A 123 2.90 -12.62 -1.59
C ALA A 123 1.88 -13.73 -1.27
N LEU A 124 0.68 -13.39 -0.79
CA LEU A 124 -0.39 -14.36 -0.55
C LEU A 124 -0.65 -15.14 -1.84
N ARG A 125 -0.57 -16.47 -1.72
CA ARG A 125 -0.68 -17.39 -2.83
C ARG A 125 -2.04 -17.20 -3.50
N VAL A 126 -2.03 -16.66 -4.71
CA VAL A 126 -3.10 -16.96 -5.65
C VAL A 126 -2.99 -18.44 -5.95
N PRO A 127 -4.03 -19.27 -5.74
CA PRO A 127 -3.96 -20.68 -6.05
C PRO A 127 -3.76 -20.84 -7.55
N HIS A 128 -2.51 -21.01 -7.95
CA HIS A 128 -2.06 -21.26 -9.31
C HIS A 128 -1.02 -22.37 -9.22
N GLY A 129 -1.34 -23.54 -9.78
CA GLY A 129 -0.35 -24.54 -10.12
C GLY A 129 0.26 -25.33 -8.95
N GLU A 130 -0.55 -26.12 -8.29
CA GLU A 130 -0.35 -27.57 -8.45
C GLU A 130 -1.65 -28.09 -9.03
N ALA A 131 -1.58 -29.11 -9.88
CA ALA A 131 -2.74 -29.88 -10.30
C ALA A 131 -3.39 -30.53 -9.05
N ARG A 132 -4.06 -29.73 -8.22
CA ARG A 132 -4.97 -30.26 -7.23
C ARG A 132 -6.13 -30.79 -8.05
N ARG A 133 -6.11 -32.11 -8.24
CA ARG A 133 -7.32 -32.92 -8.46
C ARG A 133 -8.25 -32.66 -7.29
N THR A 134 -8.90 -31.50 -7.28
CA THR A 134 -9.99 -31.21 -6.37
C THR A 134 -11.18 -31.96 -6.96
N PRO A 135 -11.79 -32.92 -6.25
CA PRO A 135 -13.01 -33.56 -6.70
C PRO A 135 -14.08 -32.48 -6.93
N ALA A 136 -14.93 -32.66 -7.93
CA ALA A 136 -15.99 -31.72 -8.30
C ALA A 136 -17.02 -31.39 -7.18
N GLY A 137 -16.89 -32.00 -5.99
CA GLY A 137 -17.72 -31.76 -4.80
C GLY A 137 -16.96 -31.23 -3.57
N ALA A 138 -15.69 -30.87 -3.66
CA ALA A 138 -14.97 -30.26 -2.54
C ALA A 138 -15.35 -28.76 -2.43
N PRO A 139 -15.85 -28.27 -1.28
CA PRO A 139 -16.20 -26.86 -1.12
C PRO A 139 -14.97 -25.98 -1.32
N MET A 140 -15.01 -25.17 -2.36
CA MET A 140 -13.93 -24.30 -2.83
C MET A 140 -13.70 -23.06 -1.94
N TYR A 141 -14.21 -23.10 -0.69
CA TYR A 141 -14.35 -21.95 0.19
C TYR A 141 -13.07 -21.59 0.99
N SER A 142 -12.04 -22.44 1.00
CA SER A 142 -11.19 -22.51 2.20
C SER A 142 -9.91 -21.64 2.31
N PRO A 143 -9.32 -20.97 1.30
CA PRO A 143 -8.12 -20.15 1.58
C PRO A 143 -8.27 -18.63 1.44
N ALA A 144 -9.32 -18.12 0.79
CA ALA A 144 -9.44 -16.69 0.48
C ALA A 144 -10.43 -15.93 1.39
N GLY A 145 -11.46 -16.61 1.94
CA GLY A 145 -12.44 -16.02 2.85
C GLY A 145 -11.92 -15.76 4.28
N ASP A 146 -10.82 -16.39 4.66
CA ASP A 146 -10.21 -16.30 6.01
C ASP A 146 -8.97 -15.37 6.06
N ASN A 147 -8.85 -14.39 5.17
CA ASN A 147 -7.72 -13.45 5.16
C ASN A 147 -8.15 -12.02 5.53
N PRO A 148 -7.61 -11.44 6.63
CA PRO A 148 -6.69 -12.03 7.59
C PRO A 148 -7.38 -13.02 8.55
N PRO A 149 -6.68 -14.08 9.00
CA PRO A 149 -7.28 -15.08 9.85
C PRO A 149 -7.69 -14.48 11.21
N LEU A 150 -8.83 -14.92 11.73
CA LEU A 150 -9.45 -14.33 12.92
C LEU A 150 -8.51 -14.28 14.13
N TRP A 151 -7.62 -15.27 14.27
CA TRP A 151 -6.62 -15.27 15.35
C TRP A 151 -5.63 -14.10 15.27
N LEU A 152 -5.28 -13.62 14.07
CA LEU A 152 -4.42 -12.42 13.91
C LEU A 152 -5.17 -11.16 14.32
N ILE A 153 -6.46 -11.08 13.99
CA ILE A 153 -7.31 -9.95 14.39
C ILE A 153 -7.44 -9.93 15.92
N VAL A 154 -7.72 -11.07 16.55
CA VAL A 154 -7.82 -11.19 18.01
C VAL A 154 -6.48 -10.88 18.68
N ALA A 155 -5.37 -11.39 18.17
CA ALA A 155 -4.04 -11.06 18.71
C ALA A 155 -3.74 -9.55 18.61
N THR A 156 -4.10 -8.92 17.49
CA THR A 156 -3.94 -7.48 17.29
C THR A 156 -4.85 -6.69 18.24
N LEU A 157 -6.10 -7.13 18.43
CA LEU A 157 -7.04 -6.55 19.39
C LEU A 157 -6.47 -6.59 20.81
N ILE A 158 -5.92 -7.73 21.24
CA ILE A 158 -5.29 -7.89 22.56
C ILE A 158 -4.08 -6.96 22.68
N ALA A 159 -3.21 -6.92 21.67
CA ALA A 159 -2.03 -6.04 21.68
C ALA A 159 -2.42 -4.56 21.79
N ILE A 160 -3.44 -4.12 21.06
CA ILE A 160 -3.96 -2.74 21.11
C ILE A 160 -4.64 -2.47 22.46
N ALA A 161 -5.40 -3.42 23.01
CA ALA A 161 -6.01 -3.29 24.32
C ALA A 161 -4.95 -3.15 25.43
N LEU A 162 -3.91 -3.99 25.41
CA LEU A 162 -2.77 -3.87 26.32
C LEU A 162 -2.04 -2.53 26.14
N GLY A 163 -1.83 -2.09 24.89
CA GLY A 163 -1.26 -0.78 24.59
C GLY A 163 -2.10 0.38 25.12
N THR A 164 -3.43 0.27 25.05
CA THR A 164 -4.38 1.25 25.57
C THR A 164 -4.31 1.33 27.09
N VAL A 165 -4.31 0.18 27.77
CA VAL A 165 -4.22 0.09 29.24
C VAL A 165 -2.85 0.59 29.73
N ALA A 166 -1.76 0.19 29.08
CA ALA A 166 -0.40 0.60 29.45
C ALA A 166 -0.17 2.11 29.30
N ASN A 167 -0.83 2.75 28.32
CA ASN A 167 -0.67 4.18 28.06
C ASN A 167 -1.80 5.04 28.66
N ARG A 168 -2.67 4.48 29.50
CA ARG A 168 -3.86 5.20 30.01
C ARG A 168 -3.57 6.44 30.84
N ASN A 169 -2.44 6.45 31.53
CA ASN A 169 -2.04 7.55 32.42
C ASN A 169 -1.11 8.58 31.75
N ARG A 170 -0.84 8.44 30.43
CA ARG A 170 0.04 9.38 29.73
C ARG A 170 -0.74 10.62 29.29
N THR A 171 -0.70 11.64 30.14
CA THR A 171 -1.30 12.97 29.92
C THR A 171 -0.20 13.98 29.54
N GLY A 172 0.22 13.99 28.28
CA GLY A 172 1.26 14.91 27.83
C GLY A 172 1.71 14.66 26.40
N ILE A 173 0.83 14.85 25.43
CA ILE A 173 1.25 14.90 24.03
C ILE A 173 1.52 16.37 23.72
N GLU A 174 2.80 16.72 23.63
CA GLU A 174 3.25 18.05 23.21
C GLU A 174 2.42 18.55 22.01
N ARG A 175 1.57 19.57 22.21
CA ARG A 175 0.73 20.16 21.15
C ARG A 175 1.65 20.78 20.11
N ARG A 176 1.96 20.03 19.04
CA ARG A 176 2.88 20.48 17.98
C ARG A 176 2.24 21.38 16.91
N ALA A 177 0.93 21.64 16.96
CA ALA A 177 0.27 22.61 16.11
C ALA A 177 -1.02 23.15 16.77
N VAL A 178 -1.19 24.48 16.79
CA VAL A 178 -2.41 25.17 17.23
C VAL A 178 -3.47 25.23 16.11
N GLU A 179 -3.06 24.98 14.86
CA GLU A 179 -3.91 24.96 13.68
C GLU A 179 -4.08 23.52 13.17
N LEU A 180 -5.32 23.12 12.85
CA LEU A 180 -5.61 21.83 12.22
C LEU A 180 -4.80 21.71 10.91
N PRO A 181 -3.85 20.76 10.79
CA PRO A 181 -3.10 20.59 9.56
C PRO A 181 -4.01 19.96 8.50
N MET A 182 -4.73 20.81 7.74
CA MET A 182 -5.58 20.37 6.63
C MET A 182 -4.77 19.94 5.39
N ALA A 183 -3.52 20.41 5.29
CA ALA A 183 -2.67 20.16 4.13
C ALA A 183 -2.48 18.66 3.77
N PRO A 184 -2.20 17.73 4.71
CA PRO A 184 -2.10 16.30 4.39
C PRO A 184 -3.41 15.69 3.90
N ILE A 185 -4.57 16.14 4.41
CA ILE A 185 -5.89 15.65 3.99
C ILE A 185 -6.15 16.08 2.54
N VAL A 186 -5.97 17.38 2.25
CA VAL A 186 -6.17 17.92 0.90
C VAL A 186 -5.19 17.31 -0.10
N ALA A 187 -3.92 17.19 0.28
CA ALA A 187 -2.89 16.56 -0.56
C ALA A 187 -3.19 15.08 -0.85
N GLY A 188 -3.68 14.34 0.16
CA GLY A 188 -4.10 12.95 0.01
C GLY A 188 -5.33 12.80 -0.87
N ALA A 189 -6.39 13.55 -0.59
CA ALA A 189 -7.62 13.53 -1.38
C ALA A 189 -7.37 13.88 -2.86
N LEU A 190 -6.55 14.91 -3.11
CA LEU A 190 -6.16 15.30 -4.48
C LEU A 190 -5.43 14.16 -5.20
N PHE A 191 -4.38 13.62 -4.60
CA PHE A 191 -3.57 12.59 -5.25
C PHE A 191 -4.37 11.29 -5.47
N ILE A 192 -5.10 10.85 -4.45
CA ILE A 192 -5.91 9.62 -4.51
C ILE A 192 -7.04 9.79 -5.52
N GLY A 193 -7.72 10.94 -5.55
CA GLY A 193 -8.79 11.22 -6.52
C GLY A 193 -8.29 11.20 -7.96
N VAL A 194 -7.14 11.85 -8.24
CA VAL A 194 -6.53 11.82 -9.58
C VAL A 194 -6.07 10.42 -9.95
N THR A 195 -5.52 9.66 -9.00
CA THR A 195 -5.06 8.29 -9.26
C THR A 195 -6.23 7.36 -9.57
N LEU A 196 -7.31 7.41 -8.79
CA LEU A 196 -8.52 6.63 -9.04
C LEU A 196 -9.14 6.96 -10.40
N PHE A 197 -9.29 8.25 -10.69
CA PHE A 197 -9.80 8.69 -12.00
C PHE A 197 -8.89 8.21 -13.13
N GLY A 198 -7.57 8.33 -12.97
CA GLY A 198 -6.58 7.86 -13.93
C GLY A 198 -6.66 6.34 -14.15
N THR A 199 -6.83 5.55 -13.10
CA THR A 199 -6.99 4.09 -13.20
C THR A 199 -8.28 3.70 -13.92
N GLU A 200 -9.40 4.38 -13.64
CA GLU A 200 -10.69 4.10 -14.28
C GLU A 200 -10.73 4.59 -15.74
N TRP A 201 -10.04 5.70 -16.02
CA TRP A 201 -9.85 6.20 -17.38
C TRP A 201 -9.05 5.22 -18.22
N LEU A 202 -7.94 4.73 -17.67
CA LEU A 202 -7.06 3.80 -18.38
C LEU A 202 -7.64 2.40 -18.51
N ALA A 203 -8.44 1.93 -17.56
CA ALA A 203 -9.19 0.69 -17.71
C ALA A 203 -10.07 0.68 -18.98
N ARG A 204 -10.43 1.85 -19.52
CA ARG A 204 -11.22 2.00 -20.76
C ARG A 204 -10.40 2.38 -22.00
N HIS A 205 -9.19 2.90 -21.84
CA HIS A 205 -8.41 3.52 -22.93
C HIS A 205 -6.93 3.13 -22.94
N ALA A 206 -6.55 2.02 -22.30
CA ALA A 206 -5.15 1.63 -22.17
C ALA A 206 -4.47 1.26 -23.51
N ASP A 207 -5.22 1.05 -24.59
CA ASP A 207 -4.67 0.85 -25.94
C ASP A 207 -4.21 2.16 -26.59
N ASN A 208 -4.63 3.31 -26.06
CA ASN A 208 -4.29 4.62 -26.60
C ASN A 208 -3.10 5.24 -25.87
N ALA A 209 -1.95 5.34 -26.55
CA ALA A 209 -0.73 5.95 -25.99
C ALA A 209 -0.94 7.39 -25.48
N ALA A 210 -1.85 8.16 -26.11
CA ALA A 210 -2.18 9.50 -25.63
C ALA A 210 -2.92 9.46 -24.28
N ALA A 211 -3.83 8.51 -24.08
CA ALA A 211 -4.51 8.32 -22.80
C ALA A 211 -3.53 7.93 -21.69
N ILE A 212 -2.55 7.08 -21.99
CA ILE A 212 -1.44 6.73 -21.08
C ILE A 212 -0.64 7.99 -20.72
N GLY A 213 -0.24 8.77 -21.72
CA GLY A 213 0.52 10.00 -21.53
C GLY A 213 -0.21 11.00 -20.62
N VAL A 214 -1.51 11.21 -20.85
CA VAL A 214 -2.35 12.11 -20.02
C VAL A 214 -2.45 11.60 -18.58
N ALA A 215 -2.68 10.31 -18.36
CA ALA A 215 -2.79 9.76 -17.01
C ALA A 215 -1.45 9.82 -16.25
N VAL A 216 -0.33 9.57 -16.92
CA VAL A 216 1.02 9.72 -16.35
C VAL A 216 1.29 11.18 -16.01
N ALA A 217 1.00 12.11 -16.92
CA ALA A 217 1.18 13.54 -16.68
C ALA A 217 0.32 14.02 -15.50
N ALA A 218 -0.96 13.62 -15.45
CA ALA A 218 -1.85 13.94 -14.33
C ALA A 218 -1.34 13.39 -13.00
N THR A 219 -0.81 12.16 -12.97
CA THR A 219 -0.23 11.55 -11.77
C THR A 219 1.01 12.32 -11.28
N ILE A 220 1.90 12.70 -12.21
CA ILE A 220 3.10 13.50 -11.88
C ILE A 220 2.69 14.86 -11.34
N VAL A 221 1.78 15.57 -12.02
CA VAL A 221 1.30 16.90 -11.61
C VAL A 221 0.61 16.83 -10.24
N ALA A 222 -0.29 15.87 -10.03
CA ALA A 222 -0.95 15.66 -8.75
C ALA A 222 0.07 15.34 -7.64
N GLY A 223 1.05 14.47 -7.91
CA GLY A 223 2.12 14.14 -6.97
C GLY A 223 2.97 15.35 -6.60
N LEU A 224 3.31 16.19 -7.58
CA LEU A 224 4.03 17.45 -7.36
C LEU A 224 3.22 18.44 -6.51
N ILE A 225 1.95 18.66 -6.86
CA ILE A 225 1.06 19.55 -6.10
C ILE A 225 0.92 19.03 -4.67
N SER A 226 0.64 17.75 -4.46
CA SER A 226 0.52 17.15 -3.14
C SER A 226 1.82 17.24 -2.32
N ALA A 227 2.98 17.05 -2.95
CA ALA A 227 4.28 17.23 -2.30
C ALA A 227 4.55 18.70 -1.91
N MET A 228 4.07 19.66 -2.71
CA MET A 228 4.20 21.09 -2.45
C MET A 228 3.17 21.62 -1.45
N LEU A 229 1.99 21.00 -1.35
CA LEU A 229 0.98 21.35 -0.34
C LEU A 229 1.46 21.01 1.08
N LEU A 230 2.24 19.94 1.21
CA LEU A 230 2.78 19.54 2.50
C LEU A 230 3.80 20.57 3.02
N PRO A 231 3.86 20.82 4.34
CA PRO A 231 4.82 21.77 4.90
C PRO A 231 6.28 21.27 4.78
N ARG A 232 7.21 22.22 4.78
CA ARG A 232 8.68 21.97 4.79
C ARG A 232 9.14 20.99 3.70
N ARG A 233 9.90 19.95 4.06
CA ARG A 233 10.40 18.94 3.11
C ARG A 233 9.66 17.60 3.26
N ASP A 234 8.51 17.60 3.92
CA ASP A 234 7.75 16.38 4.20
C ASP A 234 7.16 15.78 2.90
N GLY A 235 6.99 16.59 1.84
CA GLY A 235 6.68 16.13 0.48
C GLY A 235 7.70 15.17 -0.14
N THR A 236 8.89 15.04 0.43
CA THR A 236 9.89 14.04 0.00
C THR A 236 9.36 12.62 0.15
N LEU A 237 8.63 12.32 1.24
CA LEU A 237 8.08 10.98 1.46
C LEU A 237 7.00 10.67 0.42
N VAL A 238 6.16 11.66 0.08
CA VAL A 238 5.11 11.50 -0.94
C VAL A 238 5.71 11.15 -2.29
N LEU A 239 6.72 11.89 -2.75
CA LEU A 239 7.37 11.60 -4.04
C LEU A 239 8.04 10.22 -4.07
N LEU A 240 8.66 9.81 -2.95
CA LEU A 240 9.23 8.46 -2.81
C LEU A 240 8.15 7.38 -2.84
N ALA A 241 7.03 7.58 -2.13
CA ALA A 241 5.92 6.63 -2.10
C ALA A 241 5.26 6.49 -3.47
N ILE A 242 5.11 7.58 -4.22
CA ILE A 242 4.57 7.57 -5.59
C ILE A 242 5.49 6.77 -6.52
N ALA A 243 6.79 7.08 -6.52
CA ALA A 243 7.76 6.34 -7.33
C ALA A 243 7.82 4.85 -6.93
N LEU A 244 7.86 4.55 -5.64
CA LEU A 244 7.86 3.18 -5.12
C LEU A 244 6.60 2.42 -5.55
N SER A 245 5.42 3.05 -5.41
CA SER A 245 4.13 2.47 -5.81
C SER A 245 4.07 2.23 -7.32
N ALA A 246 4.54 3.17 -8.14
CA ALA A 246 4.61 3.03 -9.59
C ALA A 246 5.54 1.89 -10.02
N VAL A 247 6.76 1.83 -9.48
CA VAL A 247 7.74 0.78 -9.79
C VAL A 247 7.26 -0.58 -9.28
N GLY A 248 6.76 -0.66 -8.04
CA GLY A 248 6.22 -1.91 -7.50
C GLY A 248 4.98 -2.41 -8.25
N SER A 249 4.17 -1.50 -8.80
CA SER A 249 3.02 -1.87 -9.63
C SER A 249 3.42 -2.31 -11.04
N SER A 250 4.60 -1.90 -11.55
CA SER A 250 5.10 -2.37 -12.86
C SER A 250 5.56 -3.82 -12.84
N THR A 251 6.01 -4.31 -11.68
CA THR A 251 6.45 -5.69 -11.53
C THR A 251 5.27 -6.64 -11.43
N ILE A 252 5.38 -7.79 -12.10
CA ILE A 252 4.46 -8.92 -11.90
C ILE A 252 4.81 -9.51 -10.53
N PRO A 253 3.84 -9.72 -9.62
CA PRO A 253 4.09 -10.40 -8.36
C PRO A 253 4.79 -11.73 -8.62
N ALA A 254 6.02 -11.87 -8.16
CA ALA A 254 6.64 -13.18 -8.10
C ALA A 254 5.76 -14.04 -7.17
N GLN A 255 5.48 -15.29 -7.55
CA GLN A 255 4.94 -16.23 -6.56
C GLN A 255 6.04 -16.47 -5.54
N VAL A 256 5.98 -15.72 -4.45
CA VAL A 256 6.96 -15.83 -3.38
C VAL A 256 6.55 -17.04 -2.54
N PRO A 257 7.41 -18.07 -2.41
CA PRO A 257 7.08 -19.19 -1.55
C PRO A 257 6.93 -18.69 -0.10
N ALA A 258 6.08 -19.32 0.70
CA ALA A 258 5.75 -18.85 2.05
C ALA A 258 6.99 -18.68 2.96
N TRP A 259 8.05 -19.46 2.74
CA TRP A 259 9.31 -19.31 3.48
C TRP A 259 10.05 -18.01 3.15
N ALA A 260 9.85 -17.44 1.95
CA ALA A 260 10.48 -16.20 1.52
C ALA A 260 9.78 -14.94 2.07
N ALA A 261 8.67 -15.11 2.79
CA ALA A 261 8.03 -14.07 3.60
C ALA A 261 9.00 -13.45 4.62
N LEU A 262 9.67 -14.29 5.42
CA LEU A 262 10.61 -13.86 6.46
C LEU A 262 11.82 -13.08 5.92
N PRO A 263 12.56 -13.54 4.89
CA PRO A 263 13.67 -12.77 4.34
C PRO A 263 13.21 -11.47 3.69
N LEU A 264 12.00 -11.39 3.11
CA LEU A 264 11.46 -10.11 2.63
C LEU A 264 11.16 -9.14 3.78
N ILE A 265 10.59 -9.61 4.89
CA ILE A 265 10.41 -8.78 6.10
C ILE A 265 11.77 -8.29 6.61
N ALA A 266 12.76 -9.19 6.67
CA ALA A 266 14.11 -8.83 7.09
C ALA A 266 14.75 -7.81 6.13
N ALA A 267 14.53 -7.93 4.83
CA ALA A 267 14.99 -6.97 3.81
C ALA A 267 14.34 -5.59 3.98
N ILE A 268 13.02 -5.54 4.24
CA ILE A 268 12.32 -4.29 4.57
C ILE A 268 12.94 -3.66 5.83
N GLY A 269 13.08 -4.45 6.91
CA GLY A 269 13.68 -4.00 8.16
C GLY A 269 15.11 -3.47 7.97
N GLY A 270 15.93 -4.18 7.19
CA GLY A 270 17.28 -3.76 6.82
C GLY A 270 17.29 -2.44 6.05
N GLY A 271 16.37 -2.27 5.11
CA GLY A 271 16.15 -1.01 4.40
C GLY A 271 15.78 0.14 5.33
N ILE A 272 14.86 -0.09 6.28
CA ILE A 272 14.45 0.91 7.28
C ILE A 272 15.66 1.33 8.12
N VAL A 273 16.42 0.37 8.66
CA VAL A 273 17.63 0.65 9.46
C VAL A 273 18.66 1.43 8.64
N LEU A 274 18.89 1.05 7.38
CA LEU A 274 19.82 1.72 6.49
C LEU A 274 19.43 3.19 6.24
N GLY A 275 18.14 3.47 6.01
CA GLY A 275 17.66 4.84 5.79
C GLY A 275 17.69 5.70 7.05
N PHE A 276 17.54 5.11 8.25
CA PHE A 276 17.78 5.83 9.50
C PHE A 276 19.26 6.18 9.71
N ARG A 277 20.19 5.32 9.26
CA ARG A 277 21.63 5.59 9.39
C ARG A 277 22.15 6.57 8.36
N ARG A 278 21.63 6.51 7.12
CA ARG A 278 22.07 7.35 6.00
C ARG A 278 20.88 7.80 5.17
N ALA A 279 20.32 8.96 5.49
CA ALA A 279 19.20 9.55 4.78
C ALA A 279 19.65 10.16 3.43
N ALA A 280 19.48 9.42 2.33
CA ALA A 280 19.73 9.89 0.96
C ALA A 280 18.51 9.60 0.06
N PRO A 281 17.41 10.36 0.20
CA PRO A 281 16.18 10.10 -0.56
C PRO A 281 16.36 10.25 -2.08
N MET A 282 17.34 11.04 -2.53
CA MET A 282 17.69 11.12 -3.95
C MET A 282 18.26 9.79 -4.48
N ALA A 283 19.13 9.13 -3.70
CA ALA A 283 19.69 7.84 -4.07
C ALA A 283 18.58 6.78 -4.17
N ALA A 284 17.58 6.84 -3.29
CA ALA A 284 16.41 5.96 -3.36
C ALA A 284 15.64 6.11 -4.67
N LEU A 285 15.35 7.34 -5.09
CA LEU A 285 14.69 7.60 -6.37
C LEU A 285 15.53 7.14 -7.56
N LEU A 286 16.85 7.33 -7.53
CA LEU A 286 17.74 6.85 -8.60
C LEU A 286 17.71 5.32 -8.70
N VAL A 287 17.71 4.61 -7.57
CA VAL A 287 17.57 3.15 -7.57
C VAL A 287 16.22 2.73 -8.16
N LEU A 288 15.12 3.42 -7.83
CA LEU A 288 13.80 3.15 -8.42
C LEU A 288 13.77 3.41 -9.93
N VAL A 289 14.38 4.49 -10.41
CA VAL A 289 14.55 4.79 -11.84
C VAL A 289 15.34 3.69 -12.55
N LEU A 290 16.47 3.27 -11.97
CA LEU A 290 17.29 2.19 -12.52
C LEU A 290 16.53 0.86 -12.54
N LEU A 291 15.75 0.57 -11.51
CA LEU A 291 14.95 -0.65 -11.43
C LEU A 291 13.84 -0.67 -12.49
N ALA A 292 13.15 0.46 -12.71
CA ALA A 292 12.15 0.61 -13.77
C ALA A 292 12.77 0.47 -15.17
N LEU A 293 13.92 1.12 -15.40
CA LEU A 293 14.65 1.03 -16.65
C LEU A 293 15.12 -0.40 -16.92
N PHE A 294 15.70 -1.07 -15.92
CA PHE A 294 16.11 -2.47 -16.02
C PHE A 294 14.91 -3.38 -16.35
N GLY A 295 13.75 -3.12 -15.74
CA GLY A 295 12.51 -3.84 -16.06
C GLY A 295 12.06 -3.64 -17.51
N ALA A 296 12.10 -2.40 -18.00
CA ALA A 296 11.74 -2.07 -19.38
C ALA A 296 12.68 -2.71 -20.41
N LEU A 297 13.98 -2.76 -20.12
CA LEU A 297 14.99 -3.33 -21.02
C LEU A 297 14.96 -4.87 -21.04
N THR A 298 14.52 -5.49 -19.94
CA THR A 298 14.52 -6.96 -19.80
C THR A 298 13.16 -7.60 -20.01
N SER A 299 12.09 -6.82 -20.24
CA SER A 299 10.73 -7.33 -20.40
C SER A 299 10.60 -8.33 -21.56
N ALA A 300 11.33 -8.12 -22.66
CA ALA A 300 11.30 -8.99 -23.84
C ALA A 300 12.06 -10.32 -23.67
N ALA A 301 12.95 -10.43 -22.68
CA ALA A 301 13.88 -11.56 -22.54
C ALA A 301 13.27 -12.80 -21.84
N GLY A 302 11.95 -12.89 -21.73
CA GLY A 302 11.25 -13.95 -20.98
C GLY A 302 11.37 -13.79 -19.46
N GLY A 303 10.41 -14.37 -18.71
CA GLY A 303 10.34 -14.26 -17.25
C GLY A 303 11.24 -15.26 -16.52
N SER A 304 12.43 -14.84 -16.06
CA SER A 304 13.23 -15.66 -15.13
C SER A 304 12.72 -15.52 -13.68
N PRO A 305 12.49 -16.63 -12.94
CA PRO A 305 12.05 -16.57 -11.54
C PRO A 305 13.11 -15.89 -10.65
N LEU A 306 14.39 -16.05 -10.98
CA LEU A 306 15.50 -15.39 -10.29
C LEU A 306 15.40 -13.87 -10.43
N ARG A 307 15.04 -13.37 -11.62
CA ARG A 307 14.86 -11.93 -11.84
C ARG A 307 13.72 -11.39 -10.99
N ALA A 308 12.57 -12.08 -10.96
CA ALA A 308 11.42 -11.66 -10.16
C ALA A 308 11.75 -11.64 -8.65
N ALA A 309 12.52 -12.64 -8.16
CA ALA A 309 12.99 -12.68 -6.78
C ALA A 309 13.94 -11.51 -6.47
N LEU A 310 14.91 -11.24 -7.36
CA LEU A 310 15.84 -10.11 -7.21
C LEU A 310 15.10 -8.77 -7.18
N PHE A 311 14.16 -8.55 -8.11
CA PHE A 311 13.30 -7.36 -8.10
C PHE A 311 12.55 -7.22 -6.77
N SER A 312 11.95 -8.30 -6.27
CA SER A 312 11.20 -8.28 -5.01
C SER A 312 12.09 -7.92 -3.81
N VAL A 313 13.29 -8.48 -3.74
CA VAL A 313 14.26 -8.19 -2.67
C VAL A 313 14.73 -6.74 -2.75
N VAL A 314 15.11 -6.26 -3.94
CA VAL A 314 15.54 -4.86 -4.13
C VAL A 314 14.41 -3.89 -3.78
N LEU A 315 13.18 -4.20 -4.21
CA LEU A 315 12.01 -3.39 -3.92
C LEU A 315 11.66 -3.39 -2.42
N ALA A 316 11.81 -4.51 -1.73
CA ALA A 316 11.64 -4.62 -0.28
C ALA A 316 12.65 -3.75 0.48
N VAL A 317 13.94 -3.84 0.13
CA VAL A 317 15.00 -3.00 0.72
C VAL A 317 14.75 -1.52 0.45
N ILE A 318 14.48 -1.15 -0.81
CA ILE A 318 14.31 0.25 -1.19
C ILE A 318 13.02 0.84 -0.61
N GLY A 319 11.96 0.03 -0.48
CA GLY A 319 10.71 0.41 0.17
C GLY A 319 10.94 0.78 1.62
N GLY A 320 11.60 -0.09 2.39
CA GLY A 320 12.00 0.21 3.76
C GLY A 320 12.87 1.48 3.85
N TYR A 321 13.84 1.61 2.95
CA TYR A 321 14.75 2.76 2.89
C TYR A 321 14.02 4.08 2.58
N CYS A 322 13.04 4.08 1.68
CA CYS A 322 12.27 5.27 1.31
C CYS A 322 11.54 5.88 2.52
N PHE A 323 10.88 5.04 3.33
CA PHE A 323 10.08 5.48 4.47
C PHE A 323 10.92 5.97 5.66
N SER A 324 12.14 5.46 5.83
CA SER A 324 13.05 5.94 6.88
C SER A 324 13.92 7.12 6.44
N ALA A 325 14.32 7.20 5.16
CA ALA A 325 15.19 8.26 4.65
C ALA A 325 14.49 9.64 4.55
N ALA A 326 13.17 9.69 4.38
CA ALA A 326 12.43 10.96 4.27
C ALA A 326 12.13 11.63 5.63
N ALA A 327 12.23 10.88 6.74
CA ALA A 327 12.02 11.31 8.14
C ALA A 327 11.01 12.47 8.33
N PRO A 328 9.72 12.32 7.96
CA PRO A 328 8.75 13.40 8.12
C PRO A 328 8.57 13.78 9.58
N ARG A 329 8.37 15.08 9.83
CA ARG A 329 8.10 15.59 11.18
C ARG A 329 6.64 15.41 11.59
N TYR A 330 5.71 15.41 10.63
CA TYR A 330 4.28 15.27 10.90
C TYR A 330 3.81 13.82 10.67
N ASN A 331 3.18 13.25 11.70
CA ASN A 331 2.64 11.90 11.67
C ASN A 331 1.61 11.68 10.54
N PRO A 332 0.68 12.62 10.25
CA PRO A 332 -0.25 12.47 9.13
C PRO A 332 0.44 12.35 7.76
N THR A 333 1.62 12.94 7.58
CA THR A 333 2.38 12.80 6.33
C THR A 333 2.95 11.39 6.16
N ARG A 334 3.31 10.71 7.25
CA ARG A 334 3.74 9.30 7.20
C ARG A 334 2.57 8.39 6.81
N VAL A 335 1.38 8.65 7.37
CA VAL A 335 0.15 7.96 6.98
C VAL A 335 -0.17 8.19 5.51
N LEU A 336 0.01 9.41 5.00
CA LEU A 336 -0.17 9.72 3.58
C LEU A 336 0.78 8.93 2.69
N GLY A 337 2.08 8.93 3.01
CA GLY A 337 3.06 8.13 2.28
C GLY A 337 2.68 6.65 2.26
N MET A 338 2.19 6.12 3.38
CA MET A 338 1.72 4.74 3.47
C MET A 338 0.47 4.49 2.62
N GLY A 339 -0.48 5.41 2.68
CA GLY A 339 -1.72 5.39 1.91
C GLY A 339 -1.47 5.32 0.40
N ILE A 340 -0.50 6.08 -0.09
CA ILE A 340 -0.10 6.07 -1.52
C ILE A 340 0.40 4.69 -1.97
N VAL A 341 1.04 3.93 -1.08
CA VAL A 341 1.50 2.56 -1.38
C VAL A 341 0.33 1.56 -1.35
N PHE A 342 -0.70 1.81 -0.54
CA PHE A 342 -1.90 0.97 -0.48
C PHE A 342 -2.83 1.17 -1.69
N VAL A 343 -3.00 2.41 -2.14
CA VAL A 343 -3.89 2.76 -3.25
C VAL A 343 -3.33 2.24 -4.58
N PRO A 344 -4.17 1.63 -5.45
CA PRO A 344 -3.71 1.18 -6.76
C PRO A 344 -3.16 2.33 -7.59
N SER A 345 -1.97 2.11 -8.15
CA SER A 345 -1.36 3.10 -9.04
C SER A 345 -1.92 2.99 -10.45
N VAL A 346 -1.79 4.07 -11.22
CA VAL A 346 -2.08 4.07 -12.66
C VAL A 346 -1.30 2.98 -13.41
N VAL A 347 -0.07 2.69 -12.98
CA VAL A 347 0.75 1.62 -13.58
C VAL A 347 0.14 0.24 -13.35
N ALA A 348 -0.50 0.02 -12.20
CA ALA A 348 -1.20 -1.23 -11.92
C ALA A 348 -2.33 -1.46 -12.94
N SER A 349 -3.12 -0.42 -13.26
CA SER A 349 -4.19 -0.54 -14.26
C SER A 349 -3.68 -0.87 -15.67
N LEU A 350 -2.53 -0.33 -16.07
CA LEU A 350 -1.91 -0.65 -17.36
C LEU A 350 -1.39 -2.08 -17.42
N ARG A 351 -0.75 -2.53 -16.33
CA ARG A 351 -0.30 -3.91 -16.20
C ARG A 351 -1.49 -4.87 -16.29
N ASP A 352 -2.56 -4.58 -15.55
CA ASP A 352 -3.74 -5.44 -15.49
C ASP A 352 -4.50 -5.44 -16.83
N HIS A 353 -4.55 -4.31 -17.55
CA HIS A 353 -5.09 -4.25 -18.92
C HIS A 353 -4.27 -5.07 -19.91
N SER A 354 -2.93 -4.98 -19.84
CA SER A 354 -2.04 -5.74 -20.72
C SER A 354 -2.10 -7.27 -20.51
N GLY A 355 -2.65 -7.73 -19.38
CA GLY A 355 -2.93 -9.14 -19.10
C GLY A 355 -4.40 -9.55 -19.31
N TYR A 356 -5.27 -8.62 -19.74
CA TYR A 356 -6.72 -8.83 -19.80
C TYR A 356 -7.14 -9.77 -20.93
N SER A 357 -6.43 -9.78 -22.06
CA SER A 357 -6.73 -10.64 -23.22
C SER A 357 -6.49 -12.13 -22.97
N GLU A 358 -5.79 -12.48 -21.88
CA GLU A 358 -5.37 -13.86 -21.57
C GLU A 358 -5.59 -14.20 -20.10
N ARG A 359 -6.66 -13.67 -19.49
CA ARG A 359 -7.11 -14.10 -18.15
C ARG A 359 -7.18 -15.62 -18.13
N GLY A 360 -6.58 -16.20 -17.09
CA GLY A 360 -6.42 -17.64 -16.96
C GLY A 360 -7.72 -18.36 -17.27
N THR A 361 -7.74 -19.11 -18.36
CA THR A 361 -8.90 -19.90 -18.74
C THR A 361 -9.04 -21.01 -17.72
N VAL A 362 -10.21 -21.09 -17.12
CA VAL A 362 -10.59 -22.23 -16.31
C VAL A 362 -11.14 -23.27 -17.28
N SER A 363 -10.38 -24.33 -17.56
CA SER A 363 -10.86 -25.47 -18.35
C SER A 363 -11.36 -26.57 -17.42
N ILE A 364 -12.45 -27.24 -17.81
CA ILE A 364 -12.92 -28.46 -17.15
C ILE A 364 -12.53 -29.61 -18.06
N GLU A 365 -11.67 -30.50 -17.56
CA GLU A 365 -11.26 -31.71 -18.27
C GLU A 365 -11.45 -32.88 -17.29
N ASP A 366 -12.08 -33.97 -17.73
CA ASP A 366 -12.35 -35.17 -16.91
C ASP A 366 -13.03 -34.92 -15.55
N GLY A 367 -13.92 -33.93 -15.46
CA GLY A 367 -14.60 -33.58 -14.21
C GLY A 367 -13.69 -32.90 -13.16
N HIS A 368 -12.50 -32.45 -13.59
CA HIS A 368 -11.56 -31.67 -12.80
C HIS A 368 -11.40 -30.27 -13.37
N TRP A 369 -11.27 -29.30 -12.48
CA TRP A 369 -11.04 -27.91 -12.84
C TRP A 369 -9.53 -27.66 -13.01
N TYR A 370 -9.13 -27.16 -14.17
CA TYR A 370 -7.77 -26.75 -14.50
C TYR A 370 -7.72 -25.23 -14.61
N TYR A 371 -6.88 -24.60 -13.80
CA TYR A 371 -6.62 -23.17 -13.91
C TYR A 371 -5.38 -22.96 -14.79
N CYS A 372 -5.59 -22.53 -16.04
CA CYS A 372 -4.48 -22.15 -16.90
C CYS A 372 -3.92 -20.79 -16.41
N PRO A 373 -2.63 -20.69 -16.05
CA PRO A 373 -2.06 -19.42 -15.65
C PRO A 373 -2.07 -18.42 -16.82
N THR A 374 -2.37 -17.15 -16.52
CA THR A 374 -2.17 -16.03 -17.44
C THR A 374 -0.71 -16.02 -17.90
N PRO A 375 -0.40 -16.00 -19.20
CA PRO A 375 0.95 -15.79 -19.69
C PRO A 375 1.50 -14.47 -19.13
N THR A 376 2.80 -14.42 -18.84
CA THR A 376 3.43 -13.17 -18.39
C THR A 376 3.31 -12.14 -19.51
N PRO A 377 2.60 -11.02 -19.32
CA PRO A 377 2.40 -10.04 -20.38
C PRO A 377 3.76 -9.56 -20.90
N ASN A 378 4.00 -9.74 -22.19
CA ASN A 378 5.27 -9.42 -22.85
C ASN A 378 5.34 -7.94 -23.28
N THR A 379 4.80 -7.03 -22.45
CA THR A 379 4.72 -5.61 -22.78
C THR A 379 5.61 -4.79 -21.84
N ALA A 380 6.42 -3.91 -22.43
CA ALA A 380 7.31 -3.01 -21.68
C ALA A 380 6.56 -1.77 -21.12
N SER A 381 5.30 -1.56 -21.51
CA SER A 381 4.56 -0.31 -21.23
C SER A 381 4.40 0.01 -19.73
N PRO A 382 4.17 -0.95 -18.80
CA PRO A 382 4.09 -0.63 -17.38
C PRO A 382 5.44 -0.16 -16.81
N TYR A 383 6.56 -0.69 -17.31
CA TYR A 383 7.89 -0.28 -16.87
C TYR A 383 8.27 1.12 -17.40
N TRP A 384 7.94 1.43 -18.66
CA TRP A 384 8.16 2.76 -19.23
C TRP A 384 7.34 3.85 -18.51
N THR A 385 6.10 3.54 -18.14
CA THR A 385 5.25 4.47 -17.40
C THR A 385 5.72 4.66 -15.96
N ALA A 386 6.14 3.58 -15.28
CA ALA A 386 6.78 3.68 -13.96
C ALA A 386 8.09 4.49 -14.01
N LEU A 387 8.88 4.34 -15.07
CA LEU A 387 10.09 5.12 -15.30
C LEU A 387 9.76 6.62 -15.45
N ALA A 388 8.77 6.96 -16.28
CA ALA A 388 8.33 8.35 -16.47
C ALA A 388 7.85 9.00 -15.16
N ILE A 389 7.04 8.29 -14.37
CA ILE A 389 6.57 8.76 -13.05
C ILE A 389 7.75 8.95 -12.09
N SER A 390 8.69 8.00 -12.06
CA SER A 390 9.88 8.07 -11.19
C SER A 390 10.79 9.23 -11.56
N ILE A 391 11.00 9.49 -12.84
CA ILE A 391 11.72 10.67 -13.35
C ILE A 391 11.00 11.96 -12.95
N GLY A 392 9.67 12.01 -13.09
CA GLY A 392 8.85 13.12 -12.61
C GLY A 392 9.02 13.37 -11.10
N CYS A 393 9.09 12.31 -10.30
CA CYS A 393 9.36 12.41 -8.86
C CYS A 393 10.78 12.91 -8.55
N VAL A 394 11.79 12.54 -9.36
CA VAL A 394 13.16 13.08 -9.27
C VAL A 394 13.15 14.59 -9.51
N PHE A 395 12.53 15.05 -10.60
CA PHE A 395 12.39 16.48 -10.87
C PHE A 395 11.62 17.20 -9.77
N GLY A 396 10.56 16.58 -9.25
CA GLY A 396 9.81 17.09 -8.10
C GLY A 396 10.65 17.26 -6.85
N LEU A 397 11.52 16.30 -6.56
CA LEU A 397 12.42 16.37 -5.41
C LEU A 397 13.46 17.47 -5.57
N ILE A 398 14.01 17.63 -6.78
CA ILE A 398 14.93 18.73 -7.12
C ILE A 398 14.22 20.08 -6.96
N ALA A 399 13.01 20.24 -7.50
CA ALA A 399 12.20 21.45 -7.37
C ALA A 399 11.90 21.77 -5.89
N LEU A 400 11.49 20.76 -5.11
CA LEU A 400 11.21 20.90 -3.68
C LEU A 400 12.46 21.37 -2.91
N ARG A 401 13.63 20.80 -3.22
CA ARG A 401 14.90 21.18 -2.59
C ARG A 401 15.35 22.59 -2.98
N ARG A 402 15.09 23.00 -4.23
CA ARG A 402 15.46 24.32 -4.76
C ARG A 402 14.55 25.43 -4.20
N TRP A 403 13.25 25.18 -4.12
CA TRP A 403 12.28 26.17 -3.65
C TRP A 403 12.17 26.24 -2.13
N ARG A 404 12.56 25.20 -1.39
CA ARG A 404 12.49 25.17 0.08
C ARG A 404 13.87 25.08 0.73
N LYS A 405 14.26 26.17 1.40
CA LYS A 405 15.51 26.25 2.18
C LYS A 405 15.53 25.20 3.31
N PRO A 406 16.70 24.60 3.62
CA PRO A 406 16.83 23.76 4.80
C PRO A 406 16.53 24.59 6.05
N VAL A 407 15.68 24.09 6.95
CA VAL A 407 15.55 24.70 8.28
C VAL A 407 16.82 24.36 9.05
N VAL A 408 17.70 25.33 9.22
CA VAL A 408 18.91 25.18 10.06
C VAL A 408 18.44 24.93 11.49
N ARG A 409 18.77 23.76 12.05
CA ARG A 409 18.46 23.43 13.45
C ARG A 409 19.31 24.34 14.32
N ARG A 410 18.69 25.16 15.18
CA ARG A 410 19.46 25.98 16.13
C ARG A 410 20.15 25.03 17.13
N PRO A 411 21.41 25.28 17.51
CA PRO A 411 22.16 24.43 18.46
C PRO A 411 21.44 24.19 19.80
N SER A 412 20.58 25.12 20.22
CA SER A 412 19.75 25.01 21.44
C SER A 412 18.83 23.78 21.46
N ASP A 413 18.34 23.34 20.30
CA ASP A 413 17.40 22.23 20.21
C ASP A 413 18.09 20.86 20.28
N ALA A 414 19.41 20.81 20.06
CA ALA A 414 20.21 19.59 20.14
C ALA A 414 20.64 19.26 21.57
N ALA A 415 20.64 20.25 22.46
CA ALA A 415 20.94 20.07 23.89
C ALA A 415 19.74 19.54 24.68
N ALA A 416 18.50 19.73 24.20
CA ALA A 416 17.27 19.27 24.85
C ALA A 416 16.89 17.81 24.49
N GLU A 417 17.59 17.16 23.56
CA GLU A 417 17.36 15.77 23.14
C GLU A 417 18.41 14.77 23.70
N ARG A 418 19.36 15.23 24.53
CA ARG A 418 20.23 14.37 25.33
C ARG A 418 19.65 14.27 26.74
#